data_AF-A0A1C4VB86-F1
#
_entry.id   AF-A0A1C4VB86-F1
#
_cell.length_a   1.000
_cell.length_b   1.000
_cell.length_c   1.000
_cell.angle_alpha   90.00
_cell.angle_beta   90.00
_cell.angle_gamma   90.00
#
_symmetry.space_group_name_H-M   'P 1'
#
loop_
_entity.id
_entity.type
_entity.pdbx_description
1 polymer ?
#
loop_
_entity_poly.entity_id
_entity_poly.type
_entity_poly.pdbx_seq_one_letter_code
_entity_poly.pdbx_strand_id
1 'polypeptide(L)'
;MPDQPFVELFQDTEHLSWAPTEQVRERGRRRTRQTRIAAALAGVVAVALVATGAVALAGGREGAPTPVLPATGSPTPTPTPSATSVAPRPSTTSTTPAAPPSSPSRTSGRPSAGSTNPAIPAAAMLQLSDLPAGFTRTEGDIDGDWSLESVSIYCREAPSWTSNGRLAQRTVSFDSPTDSMIQRVVRYSAGNAALDMDGVRALFTGCKTSGAASSTSVLADGLGAGDEALLVGSDIEGVRSRWLVVRQGDLVAQVALDMDTTPKEARRYARPVAQRLCAGTDTC
;
A
#
# COMPACT_ATOMS: atom_id res chain seq x y z
N MET A 1 -9.05 -0.31 -49.67
CA MET A 1 -7.93 0.64 -49.50
C MET A 1 -7.74 0.78 -48.00
N PRO A 2 -6.59 0.40 -47.41
CA PRO A 2 -6.35 0.65 -45.99
C PRO A 2 -6.30 2.17 -45.75
N ASP A 3 -6.93 2.62 -44.67
CA ASP A 3 -6.98 4.04 -44.30
C ASP A 3 -5.56 4.55 -44.06
N GLN A 4 -5.21 5.73 -44.60
CA GLN A 4 -3.89 6.37 -44.45
C GLN A 4 -3.26 6.30 -43.04
N PRO A 5 -3.99 6.53 -41.92
CA PRO A 5 -3.40 6.42 -40.59
C PRO A 5 -2.90 5.02 -40.24
N PHE A 6 -3.46 3.98 -40.85
CA PHE A 6 -3.03 2.60 -40.64
C PHE A 6 -1.72 2.27 -41.37
N VAL A 7 -1.51 2.91 -42.53
CA VAL A 7 -0.27 2.78 -43.30
C VAL A 7 0.89 3.47 -42.60
N GLU A 8 0.66 4.66 -42.05
CA GLU A 8 1.66 5.38 -41.23
C GLU A 8 2.04 4.58 -39.98
N LEU A 9 1.04 4.05 -39.24
CA LEU A 9 1.32 3.23 -38.06
C LEU A 9 2.10 1.95 -38.38
N PHE A 10 1.82 1.34 -39.54
CA PHE A 10 2.51 0.14 -40.00
C PHE A 10 3.97 0.45 -40.38
N GLN A 11 4.21 1.54 -41.12
CA GLN A 11 5.57 1.97 -41.48
C GLN A 11 6.39 2.36 -40.24
N ASP A 12 5.78 3.06 -39.28
CA ASP A 12 6.47 3.42 -38.02
C ASP A 12 6.81 2.19 -37.17
N THR A 13 5.97 1.14 -37.19
CA THR A 13 6.24 -0.10 -36.45
C THR A 13 7.23 -1.04 -37.14
N GLU A 14 7.31 -1.01 -38.46
CA GLU A 14 8.25 -1.82 -39.25
C GLU A 14 9.72 -1.41 -39.01
N HIS A 15 9.95 -0.16 -38.59
CA HIS A 15 11.29 0.36 -38.27
C HIS A 15 11.60 0.42 -36.76
N LEU A 16 10.71 -0.05 -35.90
CA LEU A 16 10.99 -0.15 -34.46
C LEU A 16 11.90 -1.36 -34.18
N SER A 17 13.21 -1.12 -34.18
CA SER A 17 14.16 -2.07 -33.60
C SER A 17 14.05 -2.02 -32.08
N TRP A 18 13.37 -2.98 -31.47
CA TRP A 18 13.39 -3.15 -30.02
C TRP A 18 14.83 -3.41 -29.57
N ALA A 19 15.27 -2.72 -28.52
CA ALA A 19 16.57 -3.00 -27.92
C ALA A 19 16.61 -4.50 -27.51
N PRO A 20 17.77 -5.18 -27.61
CA PRO A 20 17.89 -6.57 -27.21
C PRO A 20 17.32 -6.79 -25.81
N THR A 21 16.60 -7.90 -25.60
CA THR A 21 15.91 -8.24 -24.34
C THR A 21 16.80 -8.09 -23.12
N GLU A 22 18.10 -8.38 -23.26
CA GLU A 22 19.05 -8.28 -22.17
C GLU A 22 19.42 -6.82 -21.82
N GLN A 23 19.43 -5.91 -22.79
CA GLN A 23 19.57 -4.48 -22.50
C GLN A 23 18.32 -3.90 -21.84
N VAL A 24 17.14 -4.40 -22.19
CA VAL A 24 15.88 -3.99 -21.55
C VAL A 24 15.86 -4.48 -20.10
N ARG A 25 16.23 -5.75 -19.85
CA ARG A 25 16.37 -6.31 -18.50
C ARG A 25 17.41 -5.57 -17.68
N GLU A 26 18.56 -5.26 -18.26
CA GLU A 26 19.63 -4.54 -17.56
C GLU A 26 19.24 -3.10 -17.24
N ARG A 27 18.57 -2.39 -18.17
CA ARG A 27 18.00 -1.06 -17.88
C ARG A 27 16.90 -1.12 -16.83
N GLY A 28 16.08 -2.18 -16.83
CA GLY A 28 15.08 -2.45 -15.80
C GLY A 28 15.73 -2.58 -14.42
N ARG A 29 16.69 -3.51 -14.28
CA ARG A 29 17.46 -3.70 -13.03
C ARG A 29 18.16 -2.43 -12.57
N ARG A 30 18.72 -1.64 -13.50
CA ARG A 30 19.40 -0.38 -13.19
C ARG A 30 18.43 0.68 -12.66
N ARG A 31 17.20 0.79 -13.20
CA ARG A 31 16.16 1.67 -12.65
C ARG A 31 15.71 1.22 -11.26
N THR A 32 15.48 -0.07 -11.05
CA THR A 32 15.06 -0.61 -9.73
C THR A 32 16.14 -0.41 -8.66
N ARG A 33 17.43 -0.46 -9.03
CA ARG A 33 18.54 -0.11 -8.13
C ARG A 33 18.65 1.41 -7.90
N GLN A 34 18.46 2.23 -8.93
CA GLN A 34 18.56 3.69 -8.82
C GLN A 34 17.43 4.31 -7.99
N THR A 35 16.19 3.82 -8.10
CA THR A 35 15.08 4.28 -7.25
C THR A 35 15.31 3.94 -5.78
N ARG A 36 15.96 2.80 -5.47
CA ARG A 36 16.29 2.42 -4.09
C ARG A 36 17.48 3.17 -3.49
N ILE A 37 18.49 3.52 -4.30
CA ILE A 37 19.64 4.31 -3.83
C ILE A 37 19.26 5.78 -3.57
N ALA A 38 18.31 6.33 -4.34
CA ALA A 38 17.80 7.68 -4.10
C ALA A 38 17.08 7.82 -2.74
N ALA A 39 16.43 6.75 -2.25
CA ALA A 39 15.83 6.72 -0.92
C ALA A 39 16.88 6.56 0.21
N ALA A 40 18.02 5.92 -0.05
CA ALA A 40 19.04 5.65 0.97
C ALA A 40 20.08 6.79 1.16
N LEU A 41 20.21 7.73 0.20
CA LEU A 41 21.23 8.79 0.26
C LEU A 41 20.74 10.14 0.82
N ALA A 42 19.48 10.26 1.24
CA ALA A 42 18.96 11.49 1.87
C ALA A 42 19.34 11.63 3.36
N GLY A 43 20.05 10.66 3.94
CA GLY A 43 20.25 10.53 5.39
C GLY A 43 21.67 10.70 5.90
N VAL A 44 22.54 11.50 5.27
CA VAL A 44 23.85 11.85 5.87
C VAL A 44 24.14 13.34 5.67
N VAL A 45 23.53 14.18 6.50
CA VAL A 45 23.99 15.56 6.74
C VAL A 45 24.05 15.83 8.24
N ALA A 46 25.29 15.90 8.72
CA ALA A 46 25.85 16.70 9.83
C ALA A 46 25.41 16.43 11.28
N VAL A 47 26.36 15.92 12.09
CA VAL A 47 26.82 16.61 13.32
C VAL A 47 28.34 16.40 13.49
N ALA A 48 29.12 17.42 13.18
CA ALA A 48 30.52 17.54 13.63
C ALA A 48 30.86 19.02 13.85
N LEU A 49 30.39 19.56 14.98
CA LEU A 49 30.67 20.88 15.55
C LEU A 49 30.47 20.68 17.06
N VAL A 50 31.35 20.98 18.02
CA VAL A 50 32.60 21.75 18.10
C VAL A 50 33.40 21.16 19.27
N ALA A 51 34.68 20.86 19.08
CA ALA A 51 35.61 20.62 20.17
C ALA A 51 36.72 21.68 20.10
N THR A 52 36.49 22.83 20.74
CA THR A 52 37.53 23.81 21.06
C THR A 52 37.28 24.30 22.48
N GLY A 53 38.27 24.05 23.34
CA GLY A 53 38.12 24.11 24.78
C GLY A 53 38.18 25.50 25.39
N ALA A 54 37.74 25.54 26.65
CA ALA A 54 38.17 26.52 27.63
C ALA A 54 38.37 25.76 28.95
N VAL A 55 39.64 25.60 29.34
CA VAL A 55 40.02 25.27 30.72
C VAL A 55 40.30 26.58 31.42
N ALA A 56 39.53 26.90 32.46
CA ALA A 56 39.94 27.81 33.52
C ALA A 56 39.22 27.42 34.83
N LEU A 57 40.04 27.11 35.83
CA LEU A 57 39.71 26.69 37.19
C LEU A 57 39.14 27.86 38.01
N ALA A 58 38.21 27.59 38.93
CA ALA A 58 38.40 27.75 40.37
C ALA A 58 37.06 27.82 41.17
N GLY A 59 36.93 26.90 42.13
CA GLY A 59 36.49 27.13 43.52
C GLY A 59 35.16 27.82 43.83
N GLY A 60 34.26 27.10 44.51
CA GLY A 60 33.16 27.72 45.24
C GLY A 60 32.20 26.70 45.85
N ARG A 61 31.98 26.79 47.15
CA ARG A 61 31.31 25.84 48.05
C ARG A 61 29.83 26.20 48.21
N GLU A 62 29.04 25.20 48.62
CA GLU A 62 27.78 25.31 49.39
C GLU A 62 26.47 25.77 48.71
N GLY A 63 25.40 24.98 48.94
CA GLY A 63 24.02 25.48 48.96
C GLY A 63 23.00 24.72 48.10
N ALA A 64 22.43 23.62 48.61
CA ALA A 64 21.06 23.22 48.27
C ALA A 64 20.08 24.24 48.91
N PRO A 65 18.90 24.54 48.31
CA PRO A 65 17.75 23.63 48.45
C PRO A 65 16.77 23.58 47.24
N THR A 66 16.03 22.49 47.12
CA THR A 66 14.68 22.40 46.49
C THR A 66 13.60 22.55 47.58
N PRO A 67 12.27 22.62 47.29
CA PRO A 67 11.49 23.03 46.11
C PRO A 67 10.31 23.97 46.48
N VAL A 68 9.62 24.62 45.51
CA VAL A 68 8.27 25.19 45.75
C VAL A 68 7.36 25.04 44.51
N LEU A 69 6.20 24.41 44.72
CA LEU A 69 4.97 24.50 43.92
C LEU A 69 3.96 25.38 44.67
N PRO A 70 3.15 26.19 43.97
CA PRO A 70 1.70 26.22 44.24
C PRO A 70 0.90 26.20 42.92
N ALA A 71 -0.06 25.29 42.72
CA ALA A 71 -1.44 25.26 43.24
C ALA A 71 -2.46 26.07 42.40
N THR A 72 -3.39 25.30 41.80
CA THR A 72 -4.85 25.54 41.66
C THR A 72 -5.37 26.80 40.95
N GLY A 73 -6.20 26.57 39.92
CA GLY A 73 -7.11 27.58 39.39
C GLY A 73 -8.00 27.06 38.25
N SER A 74 -9.06 26.33 38.60
CA SER A 74 -10.27 26.16 37.76
C SER A 74 -11.05 27.49 37.74
N PRO A 75 -11.76 27.84 36.65
CA PRO A 75 -13.20 27.61 36.66
C PRO A 75 -13.83 27.27 35.29
N THR A 76 -14.86 26.43 35.36
CA THR A 76 -15.99 26.34 34.42
C THR A 76 -16.83 27.62 34.44
N PRO A 77 -17.34 28.08 33.29
CA PRO A 77 -18.80 28.21 33.19
C PRO A 77 -19.39 27.80 31.83
N THR A 78 -20.49 27.04 31.90
CA THR A 78 -21.54 26.92 30.88
C THR A 78 -22.61 27.97 31.18
N PRO A 79 -23.13 28.70 30.18
CA PRO A 79 -24.55 28.46 29.81
C PRO A 79 -24.86 28.59 28.31
N THR A 80 -25.82 27.76 27.88
CA THR A 80 -26.64 27.90 26.67
C THR A 80 -27.75 28.93 26.91
N PRO A 81 -28.24 29.63 25.86
CA PRO A 81 -29.60 29.34 25.44
C PRO A 81 -29.83 29.35 23.91
N SER A 82 -30.92 28.68 23.55
CA SER A 82 -31.51 28.46 22.24
C SER A 82 -31.74 29.71 21.38
N ALA A 83 -31.64 29.52 20.06
CA ALA A 83 -32.44 30.28 19.09
C ALA A 83 -32.97 29.33 18.00
N THR A 84 -34.28 29.14 18.01
CA THR A 84 -35.09 28.63 16.89
C THR A 84 -35.47 29.83 16.03
N SER A 85 -35.27 29.81 14.70
CA SER A 85 -36.15 30.51 13.77
C SER A 85 -35.89 30.19 12.28
N VAL A 86 -36.88 29.51 11.70
CA VAL A 86 -37.51 29.75 10.38
C VAL A 86 -36.70 29.62 9.08
N ALA A 87 -37.14 28.62 8.30
CA ALA A 87 -36.90 28.44 6.87
C ALA A 87 -37.60 29.51 6.00
N PRO A 88 -37.10 29.71 4.76
CA PRO A 88 -38.02 29.75 3.64
C PRO A 88 -37.58 28.82 2.49
N ARG A 89 -38.55 28.03 2.05
CA ARG A 89 -38.59 27.32 0.76
C ARG A 89 -38.91 28.32 -0.35
N PRO A 90 -38.28 28.17 -1.53
CA PRO A 90 -39.03 28.28 -2.78
C PRO A 90 -38.95 26.99 -3.59
N SER A 91 -40.07 26.67 -4.24
CA SER A 91 -40.22 25.56 -5.17
C SER A 91 -39.84 25.97 -6.61
N THR A 92 -39.59 24.95 -7.43
CA THR A 92 -39.56 24.92 -8.91
C THR A 92 -38.31 25.55 -9.55
N THR A 93 -37.56 24.85 -10.41
CA THR A 93 -38.00 24.28 -11.68
C THR A 93 -37.04 23.19 -12.16
N SER A 94 -37.57 22.06 -12.63
CA SER A 94 -36.81 21.04 -13.37
C SER A 94 -36.38 21.60 -14.72
N THR A 95 -35.08 21.62 -14.97
CA THR A 95 -34.53 21.75 -16.32
C THR A 95 -33.52 20.65 -16.52
N THR A 96 -33.93 19.60 -17.23
CA THR A 96 -33.11 18.50 -17.73
C THR A 96 -32.02 19.05 -18.65
N PRO A 97 -30.72 18.88 -18.34
CA PRO A 97 -29.67 19.08 -19.33
C PRO A 97 -29.55 17.82 -20.20
N ALA A 98 -29.61 18.03 -21.51
CA ALA A 98 -29.47 17.00 -22.53
C ALA A 98 -28.18 16.18 -22.36
N ALA A 99 -28.30 14.86 -22.51
CA ALA A 99 -27.18 13.94 -22.55
C ALA A 99 -26.23 14.27 -23.72
N PRO A 100 -24.92 14.42 -23.49
CA PRO A 100 -23.94 14.43 -24.58
C PRO A 100 -23.77 13.00 -25.14
N PRO A 101 -23.43 12.86 -26.44
CA PRO A 101 -23.42 11.57 -27.11
C PRO A 101 -22.36 10.62 -26.56
N SER A 102 -22.75 9.36 -26.43
CA SER A 102 -21.95 8.20 -26.02
C SER A 102 -20.63 8.14 -26.80
N SER A 103 -19.51 8.38 -26.12
CA SER A 103 -18.18 8.05 -26.63
C SER A 103 -17.89 6.57 -26.33
N PRO A 104 -17.29 5.82 -27.28
CA PRO A 104 -17.13 4.38 -27.13
C PRO A 104 -16.16 4.02 -25.99
N SER A 105 -16.55 2.99 -25.24
CA SER A 105 -15.78 2.37 -24.17
C SER A 105 -14.37 1.99 -24.65
N ARG A 106 -13.37 2.79 -24.26
CA ARG A 106 -11.98 2.34 -24.34
C ARG A 106 -11.67 1.46 -23.13
N THR A 107 -11.78 0.16 -23.36
CA THR A 107 -11.17 -0.87 -22.53
C THR A 107 -9.64 -0.71 -22.64
N SER A 108 -9.03 -0.02 -21.68
CA SER A 108 -7.60 -0.08 -21.43
C SER A 108 -7.40 0.01 -19.93
N GLY A 109 -7.26 -1.15 -19.30
CA GLY A 109 -6.93 -1.29 -17.90
C GLY A 109 -5.52 -0.79 -17.66
N ARG A 110 -5.39 0.50 -17.34
CA ARG A 110 -4.22 1.09 -16.72
C ARG A 110 -4.64 1.46 -15.29
N PRO A 111 -4.05 0.90 -14.22
CA PRO A 111 -4.42 1.29 -12.88
C PRO A 111 -3.88 2.70 -12.63
N SER A 112 -4.77 3.70 -12.64
CA SER A 112 -4.43 5.02 -12.12
C SER A 112 -4.18 4.90 -10.61
N ALA A 113 -3.09 5.51 -10.16
CA ALA A 113 -2.88 5.85 -8.76
C ALA A 113 -4.16 6.45 -8.17
N GLY A 114 -4.63 5.88 -7.05
CA GLY A 114 -5.79 6.41 -6.35
C GLY A 114 -7.14 6.12 -7.01
N SER A 115 -7.34 4.92 -7.59
CA SER A 115 -8.67 4.41 -7.95
C SER A 115 -9.71 4.72 -6.86
N THR A 116 -10.56 5.72 -7.11
CA THR A 116 -11.72 6.08 -6.28
C THR A 116 -12.89 5.16 -6.59
N ASN A 117 -12.61 3.88 -6.88
CA ASN A 117 -13.65 2.92 -7.21
C ASN A 117 -14.63 2.83 -6.02
N PRO A 118 -15.90 3.23 -6.20
CA PRO A 118 -16.87 3.28 -5.10
C PRO A 118 -17.16 1.89 -4.54
N ALA A 119 -16.85 0.82 -5.28
CA ALA A 119 -16.98 -0.55 -4.80
C ALA A 119 -15.99 -0.90 -3.68
N ILE A 120 -14.92 -0.12 -3.48
CA ILE A 120 -14.00 -0.24 -2.35
C ILE A 120 -13.88 1.13 -1.66
N PRO A 121 -14.67 1.37 -0.59
CA PRO A 121 -14.68 2.66 0.09
C PRO A 121 -13.32 2.98 0.70
N ALA A 122 -13.02 4.26 0.91
CA ALA A 122 -11.73 4.67 1.49
C ALA A 122 -11.52 4.10 2.91
N ALA A 123 -12.61 3.83 3.64
CA ALA A 123 -12.58 3.19 4.94
C ALA A 123 -12.04 1.75 4.90
N ALA A 124 -12.08 1.09 3.73
CA ALA A 124 -11.51 -0.24 3.49
C ALA A 124 -9.98 -0.24 3.41
N MET A 125 -9.36 0.92 3.24
CA MET A 125 -7.92 1.07 3.11
C MET A 125 -7.30 1.46 4.44
N LEU A 126 -6.05 1.05 4.66
CA LEU A 126 -5.22 1.57 5.74
C LEU A 126 -5.14 3.10 5.68
N GLN A 127 -5.02 3.69 6.85
CA GLN A 127 -4.78 5.12 7.05
C GLN A 127 -3.49 5.32 7.84
N LEU A 128 -2.95 6.54 7.82
CA LEU A 128 -1.73 6.86 8.57
C LEU A 128 -1.85 6.60 10.08
N SER A 129 -3.04 6.75 10.64
CA SER A 129 -3.33 6.44 12.05
C SER A 129 -3.19 4.95 12.40
N ASP A 130 -3.20 4.08 11.40
CA ASP A 130 -3.11 2.63 11.58
C ASP A 130 -1.66 2.14 11.56
N LEU A 131 -0.73 3.02 11.21
CA LEU A 131 0.68 2.74 11.03
C LEU A 131 1.52 3.33 12.16
N PRO A 132 2.74 2.82 12.38
CA PRO A 132 3.69 3.46 13.27
C PRO A 132 3.93 4.93 12.89
N ALA A 133 4.33 5.74 13.88
CA ALA A 133 4.72 7.12 13.63
C ALA A 133 5.89 7.18 12.62
N GLY A 134 5.87 8.19 11.75
CA GLY A 134 6.91 8.42 10.74
C GLY A 134 6.56 7.92 9.34
N PHE A 135 5.49 7.15 9.18
CA PHE A 135 4.93 6.89 7.85
C PHE A 135 4.25 8.14 7.29
N THR A 136 4.37 8.30 5.98
CA THR A 136 3.69 9.29 5.17
C THR A 136 3.01 8.57 4.01
N ARG A 137 1.88 9.11 3.54
CA ARG A 137 1.18 8.54 2.40
C ARG A 137 1.80 9.09 1.14
N THR A 138 2.19 8.22 0.23
CA THR A 138 2.83 8.62 -1.01
C THR A 138 1.81 8.61 -2.14
N GLU A 139 1.75 9.72 -2.88
CA GLU A 139 0.96 9.83 -4.11
C GLU A 139 1.89 9.59 -5.28
N GLY A 140 1.62 8.54 -6.06
CA GLY A 140 2.43 8.15 -7.21
C GLY A 140 1.90 6.89 -7.86
N ASP A 141 2.30 6.66 -9.11
CA ASP A 141 2.01 5.41 -9.81
C ASP A 141 2.72 4.27 -9.08
N ILE A 142 1.92 3.32 -8.60
CA ILE A 142 2.40 2.13 -7.89
C ILE A 142 2.80 1.11 -8.95
N ASP A 143 4.01 1.31 -9.49
CA ASP A 143 4.61 0.44 -10.49
C ASP A 143 5.55 -0.59 -9.85
N GLY A 144 5.66 -1.76 -10.48
CA GLY A 144 6.68 -2.77 -10.19
C GLY A 144 6.17 -4.10 -9.65
N ASP A 145 7.12 -5.01 -9.46
CA ASP A 145 6.89 -6.43 -9.17
C ASP A 145 6.64 -6.71 -7.68
N TRP A 146 5.89 -5.84 -7.00
CA TRP A 146 5.59 -5.98 -5.58
C TRP A 146 4.39 -6.91 -5.29
N SER A 147 3.61 -7.27 -6.30
CA SER A 147 2.37 -8.04 -6.13
C SER A 147 2.61 -9.53 -5.89
N LEU A 148 1.60 -10.27 -5.41
CA LEU A 148 1.74 -11.74 -5.29
C LEU A 148 1.79 -12.39 -6.67
N GLU A 149 1.13 -11.78 -7.65
CA GLU A 149 1.16 -12.26 -9.04
C GLU A 149 2.58 -12.25 -9.61
N SER A 150 3.46 -11.33 -9.17
CA SER A 150 4.86 -11.34 -9.61
C SER A 150 5.62 -12.59 -9.12
N VAL A 151 5.26 -13.18 -7.97
CA VAL A 151 5.87 -14.42 -7.48
C VAL A 151 5.54 -15.60 -8.39
N SER A 152 4.34 -15.61 -8.97
CA SER A 152 3.88 -16.72 -9.81
C SER A 152 4.72 -16.94 -11.07
N ILE A 153 5.36 -15.88 -11.61
CA ILE A 153 6.20 -15.97 -12.80
C ILE A 153 7.47 -16.80 -12.57
N TYR A 154 7.86 -16.99 -11.31
CA TYR A 154 9.03 -17.78 -10.91
C TYR A 154 8.71 -19.25 -10.66
N CYS A 155 7.42 -19.63 -10.69
CA CYS A 155 6.96 -20.99 -10.49
C CYS A 155 6.91 -21.74 -11.82
N ARG A 156 7.57 -22.90 -11.92
CA ARG A 156 7.53 -23.75 -13.13
C ARG A 156 6.14 -24.30 -13.42
N GLU A 157 5.39 -24.58 -12.37
CA GLU A 157 4.04 -25.14 -12.38
C GLU A 157 3.16 -24.28 -11.47
N ALA A 158 3.01 -22.99 -11.82
CA ALA A 158 2.13 -22.13 -11.05
C ALA A 158 0.70 -22.69 -11.11
N PRO A 159 -0.01 -22.78 -9.96
CA PRO A 159 -1.44 -23.05 -9.99
C PRO A 159 -2.09 -22.03 -10.92
N SER A 160 -2.95 -22.48 -11.84
CA SER A 160 -3.75 -21.59 -12.69
C SER A 160 -4.88 -20.97 -11.86
N TRP A 161 -4.54 -20.26 -10.79
CA TRP A 161 -5.49 -19.46 -10.05
C TRP A 161 -5.69 -18.17 -10.85
N THR A 162 -6.58 -18.25 -11.84
CA THR A 162 -7.06 -17.04 -12.50
C THR A 162 -7.83 -16.26 -11.45
N SER A 163 -7.52 -14.98 -11.30
CA SER A 163 -8.20 -14.06 -10.39
C SER A 163 -9.63 -13.75 -10.85
N ASN A 164 -10.39 -14.80 -11.15
CA ASN A 164 -11.76 -14.74 -11.60
C ASN A 164 -12.60 -14.23 -10.45
N GLY A 165 -13.56 -13.37 -10.79
CA GLY A 165 -14.44 -12.75 -9.80
C GLY A 165 -13.87 -11.51 -9.12
N ARG A 166 -12.69 -10.99 -9.49
CA ARG A 166 -12.29 -9.63 -9.09
C ARG A 166 -13.26 -8.60 -9.68
N LEU A 167 -13.93 -7.85 -8.81
CA LEU A 167 -14.90 -6.81 -9.18
C LEU A 167 -14.29 -5.41 -9.13
N ALA A 168 -13.39 -5.18 -8.17
CA ALA A 168 -12.76 -3.88 -7.97
C ALA A 168 -11.40 -4.02 -7.30
N GLN A 169 -10.56 -3.02 -7.47
CA GLN A 169 -9.27 -2.90 -6.79
C GLN A 169 -9.00 -1.45 -6.40
N ARG A 170 -8.36 -1.29 -5.25
CA ARG A 170 -7.82 -0.02 -4.76
C ARG A 170 -6.45 -0.25 -4.12
N THR A 171 -5.50 0.67 -4.36
CA THR A 171 -4.13 0.56 -3.85
C THR A 171 -3.72 1.85 -3.16
N VAL A 172 -2.91 1.74 -2.10
CA VAL A 172 -2.27 2.85 -1.38
C VAL A 172 -0.82 2.47 -1.06
N SER A 173 0.07 3.46 -1.07
CA SER A 173 1.47 3.32 -0.66
C SER A 173 1.76 4.23 0.52
N PHE A 174 2.61 3.75 1.42
CA PHE A 174 3.12 4.47 2.57
C PHE A 174 4.62 4.29 2.66
N ASP A 175 5.33 5.37 2.93
CA ASP A 175 6.78 5.36 3.09
C ASP A 175 7.17 6.01 4.41
N SER A 176 8.25 5.49 5.00
CA SER A 176 8.95 6.05 6.15
C SER A 176 10.46 6.07 5.84
N PRO A 177 11.29 6.73 6.66
CA PRO A 177 12.75 6.72 6.45
C PRO A 177 13.39 5.33 6.46
N THR A 178 12.74 4.33 7.03
CA THR A 178 13.30 2.98 7.25
C THR A 178 12.48 1.86 6.61
N ASP A 179 11.27 2.14 6.13
CA ASP A 179 10.32 1.11 5.71
C ASP A 179 9.35 1.66 4.65
N SER A 180 8.82 0.77 3.81
CA SER A 180 7.83 1.06 2.77
C SER A 180 6.75 -0.02 2.77
N MET A 181 5.50 0.41 2.70
CA MET A 181 4.34 -0.46 2.74
C MET A 181 3.40 -0.13 1.58
N ILE A 182 3.07 -1.15 0.80
CA ILE A 182 2.08 -1.03 -0.28
C ILE A 182 0.91 -1.95 0.05
N GLN A 183 -0.30 -1.39 0.14
CA GLN A 183 -1.53 -2.15 0.30
C GLN A 183 -2.34 -2.10 -0.98
N ARG A 184 -2.76 -3.27 -1.46
CA ARG A 184 -3.86 -3.45 -2.41
C ARG A 184 -5.03 -4.12 -1.71
N VAL A 185 -6.21 -3.55 -1.84
CA VAL A 185 -7.47 -4.20 -1.49
C VAL A 185 -8.20 -4.55 -2.77
N VAL A 186 -8.68 -5.78 -2.85
CA VAL A 186 -9.45 -6.30 -3.97
C VAL A 186 -10.80 -6.76 -3.45
N ARG A 187 -11.86 -6.40 -4.17
CA ARG A 187 -13.21 -6.91 -3.93
C ARG A 187 -13.50 -8.03 -4.90
N TYR A 188 -14.02 -9.13 -4.37
CA TYR A 188 -14.40 -10.30 -5.14
C TYR A 188 -15.92 -10.47 -5.18
N SER A 189 -16.43 -11.19 -6.16
CA SER A 189 -17.78 -11.74 -6.10
C SER A 189 -17.87 -12.82 -5.02
N ALA A 190 -19.11 -13.08 -4.55
CA ALA A 190 -19.36 -13.96 -3.41
C ALA A 190 -18.64 -15.32 -3.54
N GLY A 191 -17.97 -15.73 -2.47
CA GLY A 191 -17.18 -16.98 -2.39
C GLY A 191 -15.77 -16.89 -3.00
N ASN A 192 -15.51 -15.98 -3.95
CA ASN A 192 -14.21 -15.93 -4.63
C ASN A 192 -13.08 -15.34 -3.77
N ALA A 193 -13.39 -14.54 -2.74
CA ALA A 193 -12.37 -14.07 -1.80
C ALA A 193 -11.72 -15.23 -1.01
N ALA A 194 -12.50 -16.25 -0.63
CA ALA A 194 -11.97 -17.44 0.05
C ALA A 194 -11.15 -18.31 -0.91
N LEU A 195 -11.63 -18.50 -2.14
CA LEU A 195 -10.87 -19.19 -3.19
C LEU A 195 -9.55 -18.48 -3.53
N ASP A 196 -9.52 -17.15 -3.45
CA ASP A 196 -8.28 -16.37 -3.58
C ASP A 196 -7.31 -16.72 -2.45
N MET A 197 -7.74 -16.75 -1.18
CA MET A 197 -6.88 -17.17 -0.07
C MET A 197 -6.34 -18.60 -0.22
N ASP A 198 -7.15 -19.53 -0.69
CA ASP A 198 -6.72 -20.90 -1.01
C ASP A 198 -5.65 -20.91 -2.11
N GLY A 199 -5.83 -20.09 -3.15
CA GLY A 199 -4.86 -19.94 -4.23
C GLY A 199 -3.54 -19.33 -3.77
N VAL A 200 -3.57 -18.33 -2.88
CA VAL A 200 -2.37 -17.80 -2.22
C VAL A 200 -1.65 -18.91 -1.46
N ARG A 201 -2.37 -19.70 -0.66
CA ARG A 201 -1.78 -20.80 0.10
C ARG A 201 -1.13 -21.82 -0.84
N ALA A 202 -1.86 -22.25 -1.87
CA ALA A 202 -1.37 -23.20 -2.87
C ALA A 202 -0.12 -22.68 -3.61
N LEU A 203 -0.08 -21.39 -3.95
CA LEU A 203 1.09 -20.76 -4.56
C LEU A 203 2.31 -20.85 -3.62
N PHE A 204 2.15 -20.53 -2.34
CA PHE A 204 3.28 -20.49 -1.40
C PHE A 204 3.66 -21.84 -0.79
N THR A 205 2.84 -22.89 -0.94
CA THR A 205 3.20 -24.26 -0.51
C THR A 205 3.57 -25.17 -1.67
N GLY A 206 3.05 -24.91 -2.88
CA GLY A 206 3.18 -25.78 -4.04
C GLY A 206 4.09 -25.27 -5.16
N CYS A 207 4.51 -24.00 -5.11
CA CYS A 207 5.38 -23.43 -6.14
C CYS A 207 6.76 -24.10 -6.14
N LYS A 208 7.07 -24.77 -7.24
CA LYS A 208 8.44 -25.19 -7.58
C LYS A 208 9.12 -24.05 -8.32
N THR A 209 10.05 -23.38 -7.66
CA THR A 209 10.80 -22.26 -8.24
C THR A 209 11.75 -22.74 -9.35
N SER A 210 12.08 -21.86 -10.29
CA SER A 210 12.98 -22.18 -11.41
C SER A 210 14.45 -22.34 -11.00
N GLY A 211 14.90 -21.60 -9.98
CA GLY A 211 16.27 -21.61 -9.46
C GLY A 211 16.42 -22.37 -8.13
N ALA A 212 17.53 -23.11 -7.98
CA ALA A 212 17.79 -23.96 -6.81
C ALA A 212 17.90 -23.20 -5.47
N ALA A 213 18.21 -21.90 -5.52
CA ALA A 213 18.28 -21.04 -4.34
C ALA A 213 16.97 -20.29 -4.05
N SER A 214 16.00 -20.33 -4.96
CA SER A 214 14.74 -19.61 -4.80
C SER A 214 13.73 -20.45 -4.02
N SER A 215 12.96 -19.83 -3.12
CA SER A 215 11.93 -20.49 -2.33
C SER A 215 10.72 -19.59 -2.11
N THR A 216 9.57 -20.21 -1.87
CA THR A 216 8.35 -19.56 -1.39
C THR A 216 7.82 -20.37 -0.20
N SER A 217 7.20 -19.70 0.76
CA SER A 217 6.62 -20.36 1.93
C SER A 217 5.50 -19.54 2.56
N VAL A 218 4.56 -20.24 3.19
CA VAL A 218 3.67 -19.64 4.20
C VAL A 218 4.46 -19.59 5.51
N LEU A 219 4.72 -18.38 6.00
CA LEU A 219 5.54 -18.14 7.18
C LEU A 219 4.73 -18.16 8.47
N ALA A 220 3.46 -17.76 8.38
CA ALA A 220 2.49 -17.91 9.45
C ALA A 220 1.07 -17.90 8.90
N ASP A 221 0.20 -18.65 9.55
CA ASP A 221 -1.25 -18.57 9.44
C ASP A 221 -1.85 -18.12 10.78
N GLY A 222 -3.17 -17.95 10.82
CA GLY A 222 -3.89 -17.71 12.07
C GLY A 222 -3.39 -16.47 12.82
N LEU A 223 -3.18 -15.36 12.11
CA LEU A 223 -2.67 -14.11 12.71
C LEU A 223 -3.68 -13.41 13.64
N GLY A 224 -4.88 -13.99 13.83
CA GLY A 224 -5.91 -13.49 14.75
C GLY A 224 -6.61 -12.23 14.24
N ALA A 225 -6.73 -12.08 12.92
CA ALA A 225 -7.36 -10.94 12.28
C ALA A 225 -8.11 -11.38 11.02
N GLY A 226 -9.24 -10.75 10.78
CA GLY A 226 -10.11 -11.07 9.66
C GLY A 226 -10.82 -12.41 9.83
N ASP A 227 -11.49 -12.84 8.77
CA ASP A 227 -11.93 -14.23 8.62
C ASP A 227 -10.71 -15.16 8.42
N GLU A 228 -9.67 -14.63 7.75
CA GLU A 228 -8.43 -15.35 7.49
C GLU A 228 -7.27 -14.35 7.33
N ALA A 229 -6.10 -14.71 7.84
CA ALA A 229 -4.88 -13.92 7.66
C ALA A 229 -3.64 -14.80 7.57
N LEU A 230 -2.80 -14.49 6.59
CA LEU A 230 -1.56 -15.19 6.24
C LEU A 230 -0.39 -14.22 6.17
N LEU A 231 0.76 -14.64 6.69
CA LEU A 231 2.05 -14.07 6.32
C LEU A 231 2.72 -15.05 5.38
N VAL A 232 2.99 -14.59 4.16
CA VAL A 232 3.71 -15.37 3.14
C VAL A 232 5.01 -14.68 2.77
N GLY A 233 5.97 -15.44 2.27
CA GLY A 233 7.25 -14.90 1.89
C GLY A 233 7.93 -15.67 0.79
N SER A 234 8.82 -14.97 0.10
CA SER A 234 9.70 -15.56 -0.89
C SER A 234 11.15 -15.16 -0.63
N ASP A 235 12.05 -15.98 -1.14
CA ASP A 235 13.44 -15.64 -1.42
C ASP A 235 13.66 -15.99 -2.89
N ILE A 236 13.80 -15.00 -3.76
CA ILE A 236 13.91 -15.22 -5.21
C ILE A 236 15.14 -14.48 -5.68
N GLU A 237 16.10 -15.23 -6.23
CA GLU A 237 17.38 -14.66 -6.70
C GLU A 237 18.10 -13.83 -5.61
N GLY A 238 17.99 -14.25 -4.35
CA GLY A 238 18.57 -13.57 -3.19
C GLY A 238 17.79 -12.33 -2.71
N VAL A 239 16.61 -12.08 -3.27
CA VAL A 239 15.71 -11.02 -2.84
C VAL A 239 14.62 -11.62 -1.97
N ARG A 240 14.63 -11.24 -0.69
CA ARG A 240 13.57 -11.61 0.26
C ARG A 240 12.41 -10.63 0.16
N SER A 241 11.20 -11.17 0.17
CA SER A 241 9.96 -10.39 0.16
C SER A 241 8.97 -10.98 1.15
N ARG A 242 8.11 -10.12 1.72
CA ARG A 242 7.09 -10.49 2.70
C ARG A 242 5.77 -9.84 2.35
N TRP A 243 4.71 -10.63 2.45
CA TRP A 243 3.35 -10.15 2.26
C TRP A 243 2.43 -10.64 3.35
N LEU A 244 1.68 -9.70 3.91
CA LEU A 244 0.53 -9.99 4.73
C LEU A 244 -0.71 -10.01 3.84
N VAL A 245 -1.46 -11.10 3.89
CA VAL A 245 -2.73 -11.25 3.16
C VAL A 245 -3.84 -11.44 4.18
N VAL A 246 -4.89 -10.62 4.13
CA VAL A 246 -6.01 -10.65 5.07
C VAL A 246 -7.31 -10.66 4.29
N ARG A 247 -8.20 -11.57 4.63
CA ARG A 247 -9.57 -11.64 4.11
C ARG A 247 -10.57 -11.22 5.18
N GLN A 248 -11.56 -10.43 4.77
CA GLN A 248 -12.77 -10.16 5.55
C GLN A 248 -13.95 -10.12 4.57
N GLY A 249 -14.89 -11.05 4.70
CA GLY A 249 -16.01 -11.17 3.78
C GLY A 249 -15.55 -11.38 2.33
N ASP A 250 -15.99 -10.47 1.44
CA ASP A 250 -15.68 -10.42 0.01
C ASP A 250 -14.44 -9.59 -0.35
N LEU A 251 -13.73 -9.05 0.65
CA LEU A 251 -12.52 -8.26 0.47
C LEU A 251 -11.27 -9.04 0.86
N VAL A 252 -10.22 -8.90 0.05
CA VAL A 252 -8.86 -9.37 0.36
C VAL A 252 -7.90 -8.20 0.29
N ALA A 253 -7.15 -7.97 1.35
CA ALA A 253 -6.01 -7.07 1.38
C ALA A 253 -4.72 -7.86 1.19
N GLN A 254 -3.89 -7.41 0.25
CA GLN A 254 -2.48 -7.78 0.14
C GLN A 254 -1.63 -6.58 0.56
N VAL A 255 -0.76 -6.78 1.54
CA VAL A 255 0.15 -5.75 2.06
C VAL A 255 1.59 -6.23 1.87
N ALA A 256 2.37 -5.53 1.04
CA ALA A 256 3.81 -5.71 1.01
C ALA A 256 4.43 -5.06 2.26
N LEU A 257 5.27 -5.83 2.95
CA LEU A 257 5.92 -5.43 4.20
C LEU A 257 7.45 -5.48 4.03
N ASP A 258 8.17 -4.95 5.02
CA ASP A 258 9.61 -5.12 5.13
C ASP A 258 10.01 -6.60 5.00
N MET A 259 11.15 -6.85 4.32
CA MET A 259 11.61 -8.19 3.97
C MET A 259 11.95 -9.09 5.17
N ASP A 260 12.20 -8.48 6.34
CA ASP A 260 12.53 -9.15 7.59
C ASP A 260 11.34 -9.27 8.54
N THR A 261 10.14 -8.82 8.12
CA THR A 261 8.94 -8.88 8.95
C THR A 261 8.68 -10.28 9.51
N THR A 262 8.64 -10.37 10.83
CA THR A 262 8.34 -11.59 11.57
C THR A 262 6.83 -11.85 11.70
N PRO A 263 6.39 -13.09 11.98
CA PRO A 263 4.99 -13.37 12.31
C PRO A 263 4.42 -12.49 13.44
N LYS A 264 5.24 -12.17 14.45
CA LYS A 264 4.84 -11.33 15.58
C LYS A 264 4.57 -9.89 15.15
N GLU A 265 5.40 -9.35 14.26
CA GLU A 265 5.20 -8.01 13.69
C GLU A 265 4.03 -7.98 12.72
N ALA A 266 3.89 -9.01 11.86
CA ALA A 266 2.76 -9.13 10.95
C ALA A 266 1.40 -9.10 11.67
N ARG A 267 1.29 -9.72 12.86
CA ARG A 267 0.07 -9.64 13.70
C ARG A 267 -0.32 -8.20 14.08
N ARG A 268 0.66 -7.30 14.25
CA ARG A 268 0.40 -5.90 14.57
C ARG A 268 -0.27 -5.16 13.40
N TYR A 269 0.07 -5.52 12.16
CA TYR A 269 -0.54 -4.97 10.95
C TYR A 269 -1.84 -5.68 10.55
N ALA A 270 -1.96 -6.98 10.82
CA ALA A 270 -3.12 -7.78 10.44
C ALA A 270 -4.42 -7.25 11.05
N ARG A 271 -4.39 -6.85 12.33
CA ARG A 271 -5.59 -6.37 13.03
C ARG A 271 -6.14 -5.04 12.46
N PRO A 272 -5.35 -3.97 12.29
CA PRO A 272 -5.83 -2.77 11.61
C PRO A 272 -6.32 -3.03 10.19
N VAL A 273 -5.61 -3.88 9.42
CA VAL A 273 -6.05 -4.26 8.07
C VAL A 273 -7.44 -4.89 8.10
N ALA A 274 -7.66 -5.89 8.96
CA ALA A 274 -8.97 -6.53 9.10
C ALA A 274 -10.07 -5.56 9.53
N GLN A 275 -9.76 -4.63 10.46
CA GLN A 275 -10.71 -3.60 10.89
C GLN A 275 -11.11 -2.66 9.74
N ARG A 276 -10.16 -2.28 8.88
CA ARG A 276 -10.45 -1.49 7.68
C ARG A 276 -11.28 -2.27 6.69
N LEU A 277 -10.89 -3.50 6.37
CA LEU A 277 -11.68 -4.36 5.48
C LEU A 277 -13.12 -4.52 5.99
N CYS A 278 -13.28 -4.74 7.29
CA CYS A 278 -14.59 -4.81 7.93
C CYS A 278 -15.43 -3.54 7.70
N ALA A 279 -14.83 -2.35 7.86
CA ALA A 279 -15.50 -1.08 7.57
C ALA A 279 -15.83 -0.87 6.07
N GLY A 280 -15.31 -1.72 5.20
CA GLY A 280 -15.51 -1.67 3.75
C GLY A 280 -16.46 -2.74 3.19
N THR A 281 -16.97 -3.64 4.01
CA THR A 281 -17.87 -4.73 3.63
C THR A 281 -19.10 -4.76 4.55
N ASP A 282 -20.12 -5.50 4.14
CA ASP A 282 -21.36 -5.66 4.91
C ASP A 282 -21.28 -6.86 5.88
N THR A 283 -20.13 -7.55 5.95
CA THR A 283 -19.93 -8.79 6.71
C THR A 283 -18.71 -8.74 7.64
N CYS A 284 -19.00 -8.63 8.95
CA CYS A 284 -18.11 -8.88 10.09
C CYS A 284 -18.98 -9.34 11.28
#